data_AF-A0A7Y2HYW1-F1
#
_entry.id   AF-A0A7Y2HYW1-F1
#
_cell.length_a   1.000
_cell.length_b   1.000
_cell.length_c   1.000
_cell.angle_alpha   90.00
_cell.angle_beta   90.00
_cell.angle_gamma   90.00
#
_symmetry.space_group_name_H-M   'P 1'
#
loop_
_entity.id
_entity.type
_entity.pdbx_description
1 polymer ?
#
loop_
_entity_poly.entity_id
_entity_poly.type
_entity_poly.pdbx_seq_one_letter_code
_entity_poly.pdbx_strand_id
1 'polypeptide(L)'
;MPRAPRTTDDRDRPCAVGGLSRRQLGLRALGLSAFYDRHTRGEVAATQTLEVAVAIAGGVVGLFLWKILEPAVGLGWIGVIAGYVLVAPAVATLAWLVALGPIRRRRFRRITDVYLAAGRCPSCTYELAGLTPENDACLVCPECGAAWRSERISPDAGEPPAVAGH
;
A
#
# COMPACT_ATOMS: atom_id res chain seq x y z
N MET A 1 -14.19 -2.77 13.60
CA MET A 1 -13.45 -2.93 12.33
C MET A 1 -12.75 -1.61 12.00
N PRO A 2 -11.40 -1.57 11.97
CA PRO A 2 -10.68 -0.38 11.53
C PRO A 2 -11.02 -0.10 10.06
N ARG A 3 -11.53 1.11 9.76
CA ARG A 3 -11.72 1.54 8.37
C ARG A 3 -10.33 1.54 7.70
N ALA A 4 -10.22 0.84 6.57
CA ALA A 4 -9.01 0.90 5.76
C ALA A 4 -8.66 2.38 5.49
N PRO A 5 -7.38 2.78 5.60
CA PRO A 5 -6.98 4.15 5.31
C PRO A 5 -7.48 4.52 3.92
N ARG A 6 -8.41 5.48 3.85
CA ARG A 6 -8.85 6.03 2.57
C ARG A 6 -7.73 6.91 2.06
N THR A 7 -7.26 6.59 0.88
CA THR A 7 -6.37 7.46 0.12
C THR A 7 -7.17 8.70 -0.24
N THR A 8 -6.70 9.85 0.24
CA THR A 8 -7.31 11.13 -0.08
C THR A 8 -6.50 11.85 -1.15
N ASP A 9 -7.17 12.66 -1.95
CA ASP A 9 -6.53 13.58 -2.87
C ASP A 9 -6.08 14.85 -2.12
N ASP A 10 -5.53 15.84 -2.80
CA ASP A 10 -5.04 17.06 -2.14
C ASP A 10 -6.16 18.00 -1.65
N ARG A 11 -7.43 17.66 -1.92
CA ARG A 11 -8.63 18.28 -1.36
C ARG A 11 -9.24 17.45 -0.22
N ASP A 12 -8.50 16.50 0.31
CA ASP A 12 -8.96 15.52 1.30
C ASP A 12 -10.19 14.70 0.86
N ARG A 13 -10.51 14.67 -0.43
CA ARG A 13 -11.60 13.87 -0.95
C ARG A 13 -11.14 12.43 -1.07
N PRO A 14 -12.00 11.45 -0.72
CA PRO A 14 -11.67 10.05 -0.93
C PRO A 14 -11.56 9.80 -2.44
N CYS A 15 -10.35 9.65 -2.94
CA CYS A 15 -10.10 9.25 -4.32
C CYS A 15 -9.85 7.74 -4.37
N ALA A 16 -10.36 7.11 -5.42
CA ALA A 16 -10.16 5.70 -5.68
C ALA A 16 -8.75 5.48 -6.24
N VAL A 17 -7.71 5.81 -5.46
CA VAL A 17 -6.35 5.79 -5.97
C VAL A 17 -5.98 4.37 -6.34
N GLY A 18 -5.84 4.11 -7.64
CA GLY A 18 -5.73 2.77 -8.17
C GLY A 18 -6.73 1.88 -7.47
N GLY A 19 -8.03 2.13 -7.69
CA GLY A 19 -9.13 1.26 -7.28
C GLY A 19 -8.90 -0.13 -7.87
N LEU A 20 -7.93 -0.84 -7.33
CA LEU A 20 -7.65 -2.22 -7.60
C LEU A 20 -8.96 -2.86 -7.23
N SER A 21 -9.64 -3.43 -8.22
CA SER A 21 -10.85 -4.17 -7.96
C SER A 21 -10.58 -5.12 -6.79
N ARG A 22 -11.59 -5.45 -5.98
CA ARG A 22 -11.39 -6.43 -4.88
C ARG A 22 -10.68 -7.70 -5.37
N ARG A 23 -10.86 -8.07 -6.64
CA ARG A 23 -10.11 -9.12 -7.34
C ARG A 23 -8.62 -8.81 -7.50
N GLN A 24 -8.22 -7.62 -7.93
CA GLN A 24 -6.81 -7.22 -8.01
C GLN A 24 -6.16 -7.12 -6.62
N LEU A 25 -6.88 -6.66 -5.59
CA LEU A 25 -6.41 -6.72 -4.19
C LEU A 25 -6.22 -8.17 -3.72
N GLY A 26 -7.16 -9.06 -4.02
CA GLY A 26 -7.06 -10.49 -3.71
C GLY A 26 -5.93 -11.19 -4.47
N LEU A 27 -5.77 -10.93 -5.76
CA LEU A 27 -4.69 -11.47 -6.59
C LEU A 27 -3.32 -10.97 -6.11
N ARG A 28 -3.23 -9.71 -5.66
CA ARG A 28 -2.01 -9.18 -5.01
C ARG A 28 -1.73 -9.85 -3.67
N ALA A 29 -2.75 -10.11 -2.85
CA ALA A 29 -2.60 -10.87 -1.61
C ALA A 29 -2.11 -12.32 -1.85
N LEU A 30 -2.43 -12.89 -3.02
CA LEU A 30 -2.01 -14.21 -3.47
C LEU A 30 -0.68 -14.21 -4.26
N GLY A 31 -0.01 -13.06 -4.43
CA GLY A 31 1.25 -12.96 -5.17
C GLY A 31 1.13 -13.16 -6.70
N LEU A 32 -0.09 -13.22 -7.23
CA LEU A 32 -0.37 -13.43 -8.65
C LEU A 32 -0.27 -12.07 -9.39
N SER A 33 0.94 -11.80 -9.87
CA SER A 33 1.50 -10.50 -10.19
C SER A 33 1.50 -10.15 -11.68
N ALA A 34 0.65 -10.79 -12.50
CA ALA A 34 0.67 -10.68 -13.96
C ALA A 34 0.37 -9.28 -14.54
N PHE A 35 0.06 -8.27 -13.71
CA PHE A 35 -0.31 -6.90 -14.12
C PHE A 35 0.52 -5.82 -13.42
N TYR A 36 1.83 -6.03 -13.22
CA TYR A 36 2.70 -4.94 -12.79
C TYR A 36 3.19 -4.12 -13.97
N ASP A 37 2.79 -2.84 -13.99
CA ASP A 37 3.45 -1.82 -14.79
C ASP A 37 4.94 -1.79 -14.43
N ARG A 38 5.79 -1.70 -15.45
CA ARG A 38 7.26 -1.80 -15.34
C ARG A 38 7.81 -0.79 -14.33
N HIS A 39 7.16 0.37 -14.21
CA HIS A 39 7.48 1.43 -13.25
C HIS A 39 7.33 1.06 -11.77
N THR A 40 6.47 0.08 -11.43
CA THR A 40 6.18 -0.24 -10.01
C THR A 40 6.88 -1.50 -9.51
N ARG A 41 7.53 -2.26 -10.40
CA ARG A 41 8.07 -3.60 -10.08
C ARG A 41 9.17 -3.56 -9.01
N GLY A 42 10.06 -2.57 -9.05
CA GLY A 42 11.16 -2.42 -8.08
C GLY A 42 10.66 -2.11 -6.67
N GLU A 43 9.71 -1.18 -6.54
CA GLU A 43 9.14 -0.79 -5.24
C GLU A 43 8.30 -1.91 -4.62
N VAL A 44 7.70 -2.79 -5.42
CA VAL A 44 6.90 -3.92 -4.93
C VAL A 44 7.79 -4.97 -4.27
N ALA A 45 8.89 -5.35 -4.92
CA ALA A 45 9.79 -6.37 -4.40
C ALA A 45 10.34 -6.00 -3.01
N ALA A 46 10.71 -4.73 -2.81
CA ALA A 46 11.23 -4.24 -1.54
C ALA A 46 10.20 -4.27 -0.39
N THR A 47 8.91 -4.12 -0.70
CA THR A 47 7.85 -4.12 0.33
C THR A 47 7.35 -5.50 0.68
N GLN A 48 7.35 -6.42 -0.29
CA GLN A 48 6.90 -7.79 -0.07
C GLN A 48 7.82 -8.54 0.90
N THR A 49 9.14 -8.32 0.80
CA THR A 49 10.11 -8.90 1.74
C THR A 49 9.89 -8.39 3.17
N LEU A 50 9.58 -7.10 3.32
CA LEU A 50 9.31 -6.49 4.62
C LEU A 50 7.98 -6.98 5.22
N GLU A 51 6.91 -7.09 4.43
CA GLU A 51 5.62 -7.65 4.89
C GLU A 51 5.79 -9.09 5.42
N VAL A 52 6.51 -9.93 4.66
CA VAL A 52 6.81 -11.31 5.07
C VAL A 52 7.67 -11.35 6.33
N ALA A 53 8.70 -10.51 6.42
CA ALA A 53 9.58 -10.46 7.59
C ALA A 53 8.83 -10.06 8.87
N VAL A 54 7.95 -9.04 8.80
CA VAL A 54 7.12 -8.61 9.95
C VAL A 54 6.18 -9.72 10.40
N ALA A 55 5.58 -10.46 9.46
CA ALA A 55 4.69 -11.58 9.76
C ALA A 55 5.42 -12.69 10.53
N ILE A 56 6.59 -13.09 10.01
CA ILE A 56 7.43 -14.13 10.63
C ILE A 56 7.85 -13.68 12.03
N ALA A 57 8.36 -12.46 12.17
CA ALA A 57 8.77 -11.92 13.47
C ALA A 57 7.61 -11.89 14.47
N GLY A 58 6.43 -11.42 14.07
CA GLY A 58 5.24 -11.40 14.92
C GLY A 58 4.78 -12.81 15.34
N GLY A 59 4.87 -13.79 14.42
CA GLY A 59 4.60 -15.19 14.72
C GLY A 59 5.57 -15.76 15.75
N VAL A 60 6.87 -15.55 15.56
CA VAL A 60 7.92 -15.98 16.50
C VAL A 60 7.70 -15.35 17.89
N VAL A 61 7.40 -14.05 17.96
CA VAL A 61 7.10 -13.37 19.24
C VAL A 61 5.86 -13.98 19.89
N GLY A 62 4.79 -14.22 19.12
CA GLY A 62 3.58 -14.86 19.64
C GLY A 62 3.84 -16.26 20.21
N LEU A 63 4.69 -17.06 19.56
CA LEU A 63 5.11 -18.37 20.06
C LEU A 63 5.89 -18.27 21.38
N PHE A 64 6.83 -17.32 21.46
CA PHE A 64 7.60 -17.07 22.68
C PHE A 64 6.70 -16.63 23.84
N LEU A 65 5.80 -15.68 23.62
CA LEU A 65 4.86 -15.21 24.64
C LEU A 65 3.95 -16.33 25.14
N TRP A 66 3.46 -17.20 24.24
CA TRP A 66 2.67 -18.35 24.62
C TRP A 66 3.44 -19.30 25.54
N LYS A 67 4.71 -19.60 25.21
CA LYS A 67 5.57 -20.48 26.04
C LYS A 67 5.81 -19.93 27.45
N ILE A 68 5.88 -18.61 27.60
CA ILE A 68 5.99 -17.95 28.90
C ILE A 68 4.68 -18.05 29.69
N LEU A 69 3.52 -17.93 29.01
CA LEU A 69 2.20 -17.98 29.66
C LEU A 69 1.75 -19.41 30.02
N GLU A 70 2.15 -20.41 29.25
CA GLU A 70 1.75 -21.82 29.36
C GLU A 70 1.69 -22.37 30.81
N PRO A 71 2.75 -22.24 31.65
CA PRO A 71 2.73 -22.78 33.01
C PRO A 71 1.67 -22.13 33.91
N ALA A 72 1.26 -20.89 33.64
CA ALA A 72 0.27 -20.17 34.44
C ALA A 72 -1.17 -20.62 34.15
N VAL A 73 -1.44 -21.18 32.97
CA VAL A 73 -2.82 -21.50 32.54
C VAL A 73 -3.26 -22.92 32.94
N GLY A 74 -2.32 -23.83 33.25
CA GLY A 74 -2.63 -25.16 33.77
C GLY A 74 -3.45 -26.08 32.84
N LEU A 75 -3.54 -25.74 31.56
CA LEU A 75 -4.48 -26.32 30.57
C LEU A 75 -3.93 -27.55 29.83
N GLY A 76 -2.72 -28.01 30.18
CA GLY A 76 -2.07 -29.16 29.52
C GLY A 76 -1.94 -28.99 28.01
N TRP A 77 -2.06 -30.10 27.26
CA TRP A 77 -1.89 -30.12 25.80
C TRP A 77 -2.96 -29.33 25.03
N ILE A 78 -4.17 -29.17 25.60
CA ILE A 78 -5.23 -28.33 25.00
C ILE A 78 -4.79 -26.87 24.99
N GLY A 79 -4.15 -26.42 26.08
CA GLY A 79 -3.52 -25.10 26.14
C GLY A 79 -2.51 -24.94 25.02
N VAL A 80 -1.61 -25.90 24.84
CA VAL A 80 -0.60 -25.88 23.76
C VAL A 80 -1.25 -25.61 22.41
N ILE A 81 -2.23 -26.44 22.00
CA ILE A 81 -2.89 -26.28 20.69
C ILE A 81 -3.57 -24.91 20.58
N ALA A 82 -4.31 -24.48 21.60
CA ALA A 82 -4.97 -23.18 21.61
C ALA A 82 -3.98 -22.02 21.44
N GLY A 83 -2.81 -22.10 22.07
CA GLY A 83 -1.73 -21.11 21.94
C GLY A 83 -1.19 -20.98 20.53
N TYR A 84 -0.84 -22.10 19.90
CA TYR A 84 -0.29 -22.12 18.55
C TYR A 84 -1.32 -21.67 17.51
N VAL A 85 -2.59 -22.07 17.67
CA VAL A 85 -3.65 -21.81 16.68
C VAL A 85 -4.28 -20.42 16.84
N LEU A 86 -4.33 -19.86 18.05
CA LEU A 86 -5.01 -18.60 18.30
C LEU A 86 -4.05 -17.46 18.63
N VAL A 87 -3.12 -17.65 19.56
CA VAL A 87 -2.30 -16.57 20.10
C VAL A 87 -1.23 -16.13 19.11
N ALA A 88 -0.47 -17.07 18.55
CA ALA A 88 0.57 -16.75 17.59
C ALA A 88 0.07 -16.00 16.34
N PRO A 89 -0.99 -16.44 15.63
CA PRO A 89 -1.51 -15.70 14.49
C PRO A 89 -2.18 -14.38 14.91
N ALA A 90 -2.81 -14.29 16.09
CA ALA A 90 -3.36 -13.02 16.57
C ALA A 90 -2.27 -11.97 16.80
N VAL A 91 -1.17 -12.34 17.46
CA VAL A 91 -0.01 -11.46 17.68
C VAL A 91 0.66 -11.11 16.35
N ALA A 92 0.85 -12.08 15.45
CA ALA A 92 1.40 -11.82 14.12
C ALA A 92 0.52 -10.85 13.32
N THR A 93 -0.80 -11.05 13.33
CA THR A 93 -1.76 -10.18 12.64
C THR A 93 -1.76 -8.78 13.24
N LEU A 94 -1.69 -8.65 14.57
CA LEU A 94 -1.64 -7.35 15.24
C LEU A 94 -0.34 -6.62 14.91
N ALA A 95 0.81 -7.30 15.00
CA ALA A 95 2.11 -6.75 14.63
C ALA A 95 2.12 -6.31 13.15
N TRP A 96 1.57 -7.14 12.26
CA TRP A 96 1.37 -6.83 10.84
C TRP A 96 0.55 -5.55 10.67
N LEU A 97 -0.61 -5.43 11.32
CA LEU A 97 -1.50 -4.27 11.19
C LEU A 97 -0.84 -2.97 11.70
N VAL A 98 -0.16 -3.03 12.84
CA VAL A 98 0.48 -1.86 13.47
C VAL A 98 1.72 -1.42 12.69
N ALA A 99 2.60 -2.35 12.32
CA ALA A 99 3.84 -2.02 11.63
C ALA A 99 3.60 -1.58 10.18
N LEU A 100 2.64 -2.19 9.48
CA LEU A 100 2.44 -1.91 8.06
C LEU A 100 1.61 -0.66 7.79
N GLY A 101 0.84 -0.15 8.74
CA GLY A 101 0.09 1.10 8.57
C GLY A 101 0.99 2.26 8.08
N PRO A 102 2.06 2.61 8.83
CA PRO A 102 3.02 3.64 8.42
C PRO A 102 3.75 3.31 7.11
N ILE A 103 4.18 2.06 6.94
CA ILE A 103 4.90 1.61 5.73
C ILE A 103 4.03 1.76 4.49
N ARG A 104 2.77 1.30 4.56
CA ARG A 104 1.79 1.43 3.48
C ARG A 104 1.51 2.88 3.13
N ARG A 105 1.38 3.75 4.13
CA ARG A 105 1.21 5.20 3.91
C ARG A 105 2.41 5.83 3.20
N ARG A 106 3.64 5.50 3.61
CA ARG A 106 4.86 6.01 2.97
C ARG A 106 5.00 5.52 1.53
N ARG A 107 4.75 4.22 1.32
CA ARG A 107 4.76 3.61 -0.01
C ARG A 107 3.73 4.26 -0.92
N PHE A 108 2.52 4.45 -0.41
CA PHE A 108 1.45 5.10 -1.15
C PHE A 108 1.85 6.52 -1.58
N ARG A 109 2.40 7.32 -0.67
CA ARG A 109 2.93 8.65 -1.00
C ARG A 109 3.97 8.60 -2.11
N ARG A 110 4.96 7.70 -2.03
CA ARG A 110 5.96 7.53 -3.10
C ARG A 110 5.33 7.18 -4.45
N ILE A 111 4.37 6.25 -4.47
CA ILE A 111 3.68 5.88 -5.71
C ILE A 111 2.94 7.09 -6.28
N THR A 112 2.19 7.81 -5.44
CA THR A 112 1.52 9.06 -5.82
C THR A 112 2.52 10.05 -6.42
N ASP A 113 3.66 10.28 -5.78
CA ASP A 113 4.69 11.21 -6.24
C ASP A 113 5.28 10.78 -7.58
N VAL A 114 5.54 9.48 -7.80
CA VAL A 114 6.04 8.96 -9.09
C VAL A 114 5.04 9.18 -10.22
N TYR A 115 3.75 8.91 -9.99
CA TYR A 115 2.72 9.14 -11.01
C TYR A 115 2.53 10.64 -11.32
N LEU A 116 2.51 11.49 -10.29
CA LEU A 116 2.39 12.93 -10.47
C LEU A 116 3.62 13.53 -11.17
N ALA A 117 4.83 13.09 -10.82
CA ALA A 117 6.06 13.47 -11.50
C ALA A 117 6.03 13.06 -12.98
N ALA A 118 5.39 11.92 -13.30
CA ALA A 118 5.16 11.48 -14.68
C ALA A 118 3.93 12.15 -15.34
N GLY A 119 3.35 13.19 -14.75
CA GLY A 119 2.20 13.90 -15.31
C GLY A 119 0.94 13.05 -15.41
N ARG A 120 0.78 12.01 -14.60
CA ARG A 120 -0.36 11.09 -14.63
C ARG A 120 -1.11 11.06 -13.31
N CYS A 121 -2.43 10.92 -13.39
CA CYS A 121 -3.28 10.75 -12.22
C CYS A 121 -2.94 9.43 -11.52
N PRO A 122 -2.53 9.44 -10.23
CA PRO A 122 -2.29 8.23 -9.45
C PRO A 122 -3.52 7.32 -9.35
N SER A 123 -4.72 7.88 -9.60
CA SER A 123 -5.98 7.18 -9.41
C SER A 123 -6.43 6.35 -10.60
N CYS A 124 -6.49 6.95 -11.77
CA CYS A 124 -6.97 6.32 -13.01
C CYS A 124 -5.92 6.31 -14.12
N THR A 125 -4.71 6.81 -13.86
CA THR A 125 -3.59 6.92 -14.81
C THR A 125 -3.79 7.89 -15.98
N TYR A 126 -4.88 8.66 -16.00
CA TYR A 126 -5.13 9.73 -16.98
C TYR A 126 -4.03 10.80 -16.98
N GLU A 127 -3.69 11.34 -18.14
CA GLU A 127 -2.66 12.36 -18.29
C GLU A 127 -3.15 13.73 -17.77
N LEU A 128 -2.41 14.30 -16.82
CA LEU A 128 -2.72 15.58 -16.19
C LEU A 128 -1.95 16.74 -16.85
N ALA A 129 -0.98 16.45 -17.71
CA ALA A 129 -0.22 17.46 -18.44
C ALA A 129 -1.15 18.31 -19.32
N GLY A 130 -0.92 19.62 -19.34
CA GLY A 130 -1.72 20.58 -20.12
C GLY A 130 -3.09 20.93 -19.56
N LEU A 131 -3.52 20.30 -18.46
CA LEU A 131 -4.73 20.74 -17.75
C LEU A 131 -4.48 22.07 -17.03
N THR A 132 -5.49 22.94 -17.00
CA THR A 132 -5.43 24.22 -16.29
C THR A 132 -5.83 24.01 -14.82
N PRO A 133 -5.03 24.48 -13.84
CA PRO A 133 -5.39 24.38 -12.43
C PRO A 133 -6.59 25.26 -12.09
N GLU A 134 -7.42 24.80 -11.16
CA GLU A 134 -8.52 25.58 -10.58
C GLU A 134 -7.98 26.66 -9.61
N ASN A 135 -8.88 27.48 -9.05
CA ASN A 135 -8.55 28.61 -8.17
C ASN A 135 -7.76 28.23 -6.89
N ASP A 136 -7.76 26.95 -6.49
CA ASP A 136 -7.02 26.42 -5.34
C ASP A 136 -5.69 25.77 -5.72
N ALA A 137 -5.21 26.03 -6.95
CA ALA A 137 -4.01 25.44 -7.53
C ALA A 137 -4.04 23.90 -7.67
N CYS A 138 -5.23 23.29 -7.66
CA CYS A 138 -5.39 21.86 -7.93
C CYS A 138 -5.80 21.60 -9.40
N LEU A 139 -5.22 20.56 -9.98
CA LEU A 139 -5.64 19.93 -11.23
C LEU A 139 -6.65 18.84 -10.92
N VAL A 140 -7.86 18.97 -11.47
CA VAL A 140 -8.92 17.97 -11.33
C VAL A 140 -8.85 17.01 -12.51
N CYS A 141 -8.67 15.73 -12.21
CA CYS A 141 -8.69 14.68 -13.22
C CYS A 141 -10.11 14.56 -13.81
N PRO A 142 -10.29 14.72 -15.13
CA PRO A 142 -11.61 14.67 -15.76
C PRO A 142 -12.25 13.28 -15.70
N GLU A 143 -11.45 12.21 -15.59
CA GLU A 143 -11.96 10.82 -15.59
C GLU A 143 -12.49 10.38 -14.21
N CYS A 144 -11.75 10.69 -13.14
CA CYS A 144 -12.07 10.19 -11.79
C CYS A 144 -12.45 11.28 -10.78
N GLY A 145 -12.30 12.56 -11.13
CA GLY A 145 -12.58 13.69 -10.27
C GLY A 145 -11.57 13.94 -9.13
N ALA A 146 -10.50 13.14 -9.03
CA ALA A 146 -9.44 13.36 -8.03
C ALA A 146 -8.68 14.66 -8.32
N ALA A 147 -8.35 15.41 -7.27
CA ALA A 147 -7.68 16.70 -7.36
C ALA A 147 -6.24 16.65 -6.80
N TRP A 148 -5.27 17.10 -7.60
CA TRP A 148 -3.85 17.06 -7.24
C TRP A 148 -3.24 18.45 -7.38
N ARG A 149 -2.38 18.89 -6.45
CA ARG A 149 -1.73 20.20 -6.57
C ARG A 149 -0.82 20.25 -7.80
N SER A 150 -0.95 21.31 -8.58
CA SER A 150 -0.15 21.51 -9.80
C SER A 150 1.34 21.56 -9.52
N GLU A 151 1.77 22.08 -8.36
CA GLU A 151 3.18 22.14 -7.94
C GLU A 151 3.87 20.78 -7.82
N ARG A 152 3.09 19.69 -7.69
CA ARG A 152 3.61 18.31 -7.60
C ARG A 152 3.75 17.64 -8.97
N ILE A 153 3.21 18.25 -10.01
CA ILE A 153 3.16 17.71 -11.36
C ILE A 153 4.29 18.38 -12.15
N SER A 154 5.23 17.56 -12.64
CA SER A 154 6.36 18.10 -13.41
C SER A 154 5.86 18.59 -14.78
N PRO A 155 6.12 19.86 -15.15
CA PRO A 155 5.69 20.40 -16.44
C PRO A 155 6.32 19.68 -17.63
N ASP A 156 7.49 19.08 -17.42
CA ASP A 156 8.29 18.40 -18.46
C ASP A 156 7.78 16.98 -18.78
N ALA A 157 6.76 16.49 -18.06
CA ALA A 157 6.26 15.12 -18.23
C ALA A 157 5.63 14.83 -19.61
N GLY A 158 5.29 15.87 -20.37
CA GLY A 158 4.71 15.74 -21.72
C GLY A 158 5.74 15.47 -22.83
N GLU A 159 7.03 15.72 -22.58
CA GLU A 159 8.09 15.40 -23.55
C GLU A 159 8.60 13.98 -23.24
N PRO A 160 8.24 12.94 -24.03
CA PRO A 160 8.75 11.60 -23.80
C PRO A 160 10.29 11.67 -23.82
N PRO A 161 11.00 11.04 -22.85
CA PRO A 161 12.45 11.06 -22.84
C PRO A 161 12.93 10.54 -24.20
N ALA A 162 13.70 11.36 -24.92
CA ALA A 162 14.24 11.00 -26.23
C ALA A 162 14.82 9.59 -26.13
N VAL A 163 14.16 8.63 -26.77
CA VAL A 163 14.53 7.23 -26.68
C VAL A 163 15.92 7.13 -27.31
N ALA A 164 16.95 7.00 -26.46
CA ALA A 164 18.31 6.84 -26.91
C ALA A 164 18.37 5.56 -27.76
N GLY A 165 18.46 5.73 -29.07
CA GLY A 165 18.58 4.62 -30.01
C GLY A 165 19.83 3.81 -29.65
N HIS A 166 19.61 2.54 -29.32
CA HIS A 166 20.64 1.51 -29.19
C HIS A 166 20.64 0.63 -30.44
#